data_AF-A0A9J6F8N0-F1
#
_entry.id   AF-A0A9J6F8N0-F1
#
_cell.length_a   1.000
_cell.length_b   1.000
_cell.length_c   1.000
_cell.angle_alpha   90.00
_cell.angle_beta   90.00
_cell.angle_gamma   90.00
#
_symmetry.space_group_name_H-M   'P 1'
#
loop_
_entity.id
_entity.type
_entity.pdbx_description
1 polymer ?
#
loop_
_entity_poly.entity_id
_entity_poly.type
_entity_poly.pdbx_seq_one_letter_code
_entity_poly.pdbx_strand_id
1 'polypeptide(L)'
;MYESKSVGIRGLRYLVAWTFFRQLVEFAEPSMFLRGRTIADACLQHVKLVMRLAVITPYFQQATPLYMLFRTKVMESHIRQTYEKVLNSSTWLGSFIREKILNKLFNMKIYVGSPGRRRDPEFVEDVYKRYPDAPLDRLFPTWIKALSFTTQELWMDQTYPLYDESAVNALYYTAHNLVIITTGMMRGPFLYPYGPLALNYGGFGMVSPHFVLEYATLVVRDYN
;
A
#
# COMPACT_ATOMS: atom_id res chain seq x y z
N MET A 1 20.43 -32.11 0.13
CA MET A 1 19.59 -32.43 -1.05
C MET A 1 18.19 -32.70 -0.53
N TYR A 2 17.25 -31.76 -0.66
CA TYR A 2 15.86 -32.00 -0.23
C TYR A 2 15.16 -32.78 -1.33
N GLU A 3 14.78 -34.03 -1.06
CA GLU A 3 13.89 -34.78 -1.94
C GLU A 3 12.52 -34.09 -1.97
N SER A 4 12.20 -33.48 -3.11
CA SER A 4 10.86 -32.99 -3.40
C SER A 4 9.90 -34.18 -3.46
N LYS A 5 9.18 -34.45 -2.38
CA LYS A 5 8.07 -35.41 -2.38
C LYS A 5 7.00 -34.90 -3.37
N SER A 6 6.79 -35.64 -4.45
CA SER A 6 5.75 -35.31 -5.43
C SER A 6 4.36 -35.46 -4.79
N VAL A 7 3.57 -34.39 -4.86
CA VAL A 7 2.18 -34.41 -4.39
C VAL A 7 1.34 -35.11 -5.47
N GLY A 8 0.93 -36.35 -5.21
CA GLY A 8 0.02 -37.07 -6.11
C GLY A 8 -1.36 -36.38 -6.22
N ILE A 9 -2.16 -36.77 -7.22
CA ILE A 9 -3.49 -36.18 -7.52
C ILE A 9 -4.40 -36.10 -6.28
N ARG A 10 -4.34 -37.10 -5.40
CA ARG A 10 -5.12 -37.11 -4.15
C ARG A 10 -4.67 -36.01 -3.19
N GLY A 11 -3.37 -35.78 -3.08
CA GLY A 11 -2.80 -34.69 -2.29
C GLY A 11 -3.17 -33.31 -2.85
N LEU A 12 -3.16 -33.16 -4.18
CA LEU A 12 -3.64 -31.93 -4.84
C LEU A 12 -5.11 -31.65 -4.53
N ARG A 13 -5.98 -32.67 -4.57
CA ARG A 13 -7.40 -32.53 -4.21
C ARG A 13 -7.59 -32.05 -2.77
N TYR A 14 -6.85 -32.60 -1.82
CA TYR A 14 -6.91 -32.13 -0.43
C TYR A 14 -6.41 -30.70 -0.30
N LEU A 15 -5.34 -30.34 -1.01
CA LEU A 15 -4.80 -28.97 -0.97
C LEU A 15 -5.80 -27.97 -1.54
N VAL A 16 -6.44 -28.27 -2.66
CA VAL A 16 -7.48 -27.43 -3.27
C VAL A 16 -8.69 -27.32 -2.35
N ALA A 17 -9.20 -28.45 -1.83
CA ALA A 17 -10.32 -28.46 -0.90
C ALA A 17 -10.03 -27.65 0.36
N TRP A 18 -8.87 -27.86 0.98
CA TRP A 18 -8.44 -27.10 2.15
C TRP A 18 -8.34 -25.60 1.85
N THR A 19 -7.76 -25.23 0.70
CA THR A 19 -7.64 -23.82 0.29
C THR A 19 -9.02 -23.19 0.12
N PHE A 20 -9.95 -23.90 -0.52
CA PHE A 20 -11.32 -23.44 -0.70
C PHE A 20 -12.05 -23.29 0.64
N PHE A 21 -12.05 -24.34 1.47
CA PHE A 21 -12.72 -24.30 2.78
C PHE A 21 -12.15 -23.22 3.68
N ARG A 22 -10.82 -23.06 3.72
CA ARG A 22 -10.19 -22.00 4.52
C ARG A 22 -10.71 -20.60 4.18
N GLN A 23 -10.94 -20.32 2.90
CA GLN A 23 -11.52 -19.03 2.47
C GLN A 23 -13.00 -18.90 2.87
N LEU A 24 -13.74 -20.01 2.93
CA LEU A 24 -15.15 -20.03 3.32
C LEU A 24 -15.38 -19.89 4.84
N VAL A 25 -14.45 -20.39 5.67
CA VAL A 25 -14.64 -20.34 7.14
C VAL A 25 -14.77 -18.89 7.62
N GLU A 26 -14.10 -17.93 6.99
CA GLU A 26 -14.25 -16.51 7.33
C GLU A 26 -15.69 -15.98 7.09
N PHE A 27 -16.41 -16.52 6.10
CA PHE A 27 -17.81 -16.17 5.83
C PHE A 27 -18.81 -16.94 6.71
N ALA A 28 -18.53 -18.21 6.98
CA ALA A 28 -19.43 -19.09 7.72
C ALA A 28 -19.33 -18.87 9.24
N GLU A 29 -18.12 -18.67 9.75
CA GLU A 29 -17.81 -18.47 11.17
C GLU A 29 -16.76 -17.35 11.35
N PRO A 30 -17.14 -16.09 11.08
CA PRO A 30 -16.22 -14.96 11.24
C PRO A 30 -15.64 -14.91 12.66
N SER A 31 -16.42 -15.35 13.66
CA SER A 31 -16.08 -15.48 15.08
C SER A 31 -14.75 -16.21 15.34
N MET A 32 -14.45 -17.23 14.53
CA MET A 32 -13.31 -18.14 14.72
C MET A 32 -11.95 -17.46 14.42
N PHE A 33 -11.95 -16.35 13.68
CA PHE A 33 -10.75 -15.58 13.33
C PHE A 33 -10.74 -14.16 13.87
N LEU A 34 -11.72 -13.78 14.70
CA LEU A 34 -11.85 -12.40 15.14
C LEU A 34 -10.63 -11.90 15.93
N ARG A 35 -9.84 -12.72 16.64
CA ARG A 35 -8.62 -12.28 17.38
C ARG A 35 -8.75 -10.89 18.08
N GLY A 36 -9.89 -10.64 18.73
CA GLY A 36 -10.19 -9.35 19.40
C GLY A 36 -10.77 -8.24 18.51
N ARG A 37 -11.12 -8.52 17.26
CA ARG A 37 -11.83 -7.63 16.33
C ARG A 37 -13.33 -7.86 16.39
N THR A 38 -14.11 -6.86 15.99
CA THR A 38 -15.57 -6.99 15.87
C THR A 38 -15.96 -7.64 14.54
N ILE A 39 -17.20 -8.12 14.44
CA ILE A 39 -17.78 -8.58 13.18
C ILE A 39 -17.76 -7.44 12.13
N ALA A 40 -18.02 -6.21 12.57
CA ALA A 40 -17.97 -5.03 11.69
C ALA A 40 -16.56 -4.81 11.09
N ASP A 41 -15.51 -5.02 11.88
CA ASP A 41 -14.13 -4.94 11.38
C ASP A 41 -13.85 -6.00 10.32
N ALA A 42 -14.32 -7.24 10.53
CA ALA A 42 -14.18 -8.31 9.56
C ALA A 42 -14.93 -7.99 8.26
N CYS A 43 -16.19 -7.54 8.35
CA CYS A 43 -16.97 -7.09 7.21
C CYS A 43 -16.28 -5.96 6.44
N LEU A 44 -15.73 -4.96 7.15
CA LEU A 44 -15.00 -3.86 6.53
C LEU A 44 -13.79 -4.35 5.74
N GLN A 45 -13.06 -5.38 6.21
CA GLN A 45 -11.95 -5.96 5.46
C GLN A 45 -12.43 -6.64 4.17
N HIS A 46 -13.54 -7.38 4.20
CA HIS A 46 -14.09 -7.99 2.99
C HIS A 46 -14.56 -6.96 1.97
N VAL A 47 -15.22 -5.87 2.42
CA VAL A 47 -15.63 -4.76 1.54
C VAL A 47 -14.41 -4.05 0.97
N LYS A 48 -13.38 -3.78 1.78
CA LYS A 48 -12.12 -3.18 1.32
C LYS A 48 -11.42 -4.02 0.25
N LEU A 49 -11.54 -5.35 0.30
CA LEU A 49 -10.90 -6.24 -0.68
C LEU A 49 -11.50 -6.06 -2.09
N VAL A 50 -12.82 -5.93 -2.20
CA VAL A 50 -13.52 -5.87 -3.49
C VAL A 50 -13.90 -4.44 -3.91
N MET A 51 -14.11 -3.53 -2.96
CA MET A 51 -14.57 -2.16 -3.16
C MET A 51 -13.63 -1.13 -2.50
N ARG A 52 -12.31 -1.34 -2.62
CA ARG A 52 -11.30 -0.49 -1.98
C ARG A 52 -11.52 0.99 -2.23
N LEU A 53 -11.70 1.42 -3.48
CA LEU A 53 -11.81 2.85 -3.82
C LEU A 53 -13.09 3.48 -3.26
N ALA A 54 -14.19 2.73 -3.22
CA ALA A 54 -15.46 3.20 -2.66
C ALA A 54 -15.37 3.42 -1.14
N VAL A 55 -14.58 2.61 -0.43
CA VAL A 55 -14.34 2.80 1.01
C VAL A 55 -13.35 3.94 1.26
N ILE A 56 -12.29 4.02 0.47
CA ILE A 56 -11.13 4.85 0.79
C ILE A 56 -11.27 6.30 0.33
N THR A 57 -12.00 6.55 -0.76
CA THR A 57 -12.24 7.89 -1.29
C THR A 57 -12.99 8.78 -0.30
N PRO A 58 -14.14 8.37 0.28
CA PRO A 58 -14.81 9.18 1.30
C PRO A 58 -13.96 9.32 2.56
N TYR A 59 -13.25 8.25 2.98
CA TYR A 59 -12.30 8.35 4.09
C TYR A 59 -11.22 9.41 3.83
N PHE A 60 -10.66 9.44 2.62
CA PHE A 60 -9.65 10.42 2.23
C PHE A 60 -10.18 11.85 2.30
N GLN A 61 -11.35 12.08 1.70
CA GLN A 61 -12.00 13.39 1.65
C GLN A 61 -12.28 13.94 3.05
N GLN A 62 -12.63 13.08 4.00
CA GLN A 62 -12.94 13.49 5.37
C GLN A 62 -11.69 13.57 6.26
N ALA A 63 -10.79 12.58 6.17
CA ALA A 63 -9.71 12.40 7.13
C ALA A 63 -8.41 13.14 6.75
N THR A 64 -8.25 13.59 5.50
CA THR A 64 -6.97 14.18 5.06
C THR A 64 -7.17 15.48 4.28
N PRO A 65 -7.02 16.62 4.97
CA PRO A 65 -7.04 17.93 4.33
C PRO A 65 -5.95 18.05 3.27
N LEU A 66 -6.23 18.78 2.18
CA LEU A 66 -5.27 19.00 1.09
C LEU A 66 -3.93 19.56 1.58
N TYR A 67 -3.93 20.44 2.59
CA TYR A 67 -2.70 21.01 3.14
C TYR A 67 -1.77 19.96 3.77
N MET A 68 -2.31 18.84 4.29
CA MET A 68 -1.48 17.75 4.83
C MET A 68 -0.71 17.03 3.74
N LEU A 69 -1.30 16.90 2.54
CA LEU A 69 -0.61 16.36 1.37
C LEU A 69 0.53 17.27 0.95
N PHE A 70 0.28 18.57 0.87
CA PHE A 70 1.30 19.55 0.50
C PHE A 70 2.44 19.59 1.53
N ARG A 71 2.11 19.63 2.83
CA ARG A 71 3.10 19.61 3.91
C ARG A 71 3.98 18.35 3.85
N THR A 72 3.37 17.18 3.68
CA THR A 72 4.10 15.91 3.57
C THR A 72 5.05 15.92 2.38
N LYS A 73 4.62 16.45 1.22
CA LYS A 73 5.49 16.60 0.03
C LYS A 73 6.68 17.52 0.29
N VAL A 74 6.47 18.65 0.96
CA VAL A 74 7.54 19.60 1.30
C VAL A 74 8.55 18.97 2.26
N MET A 75 8.07 18.31 3.32
CA MET A 75 8.94 17.62 4.27
C MET A 75 9.78 16.54 3.59
N GLU A 76 9.17 15.75 2.70
CA GLU A 76 9.89 14.73 1.96
C GLU A 76 10.95 15.32 1.02
N SER A 77 10.66 16.46 0.39
CA SER A 77 11.66 17.19 -0.39
C SER A 77 12.87 17.64 0.46
N HIS A 78 12.63 18.15 1.67
CA HIS A 78 13.72 18.53 2.57
C HIS A 78 14.56 17.33 3.03
N ILE A 79 13.93 16.18 3.28
CA ILE A 79 14.63 14.96 3.66
C ILE A 79 15.51 14.51 2.49
N ARG A 80 14.98 14.49 1.26
CA ARG A 80 15.74 14.16 0.05
C ARG A 80 16.97 15.05 -0.14
N GLN A 81 16.83 16.36 0.04
CA GLN A 81 17.97 17.29 -0.03
C GLN A 81 19.00 17.04 1.06
N THR A 82 18.56 16.65 2.27
CA THR A 82 19.47 16.25 3.35
C THR A 82 20.27 15.02 2.96
N TYR A 83 19.62 14.02 2.36
CA TYR A 83 20.29 12.82 1.85
C TYR A 83 21.35 13.12 0.80
N GLU A 84 21.03 13.97 -0.16
CA GLU A 84 21.98 14.43 -1.17
C GLU A 84 23.24 15.02 -0.51
N LYS A 85 23.07 15.91 0.47
CA LYS A 85 24.19 16.52 1.22
C LYS A 85 25.03 15.45 1.93
N VAL A 86 24.39 14.52 2.63
CA VAL A 86 25.06 13.43 3.36
C VAL A 86 25.84 12.52 2.40
N LEU A 87 25.26 12.15 1.26
CA LEU A 87 25.90 11.33 0.24
C LEU A 87 27.11 12.05 -0.39
N ASN A 88 26.99 13.35 -0.65
CA ASN A 88 28.08 14.16 -1.17
C ASN A 88 29.22 14.36 -0.17
N SER A 89 28.91 14.45 1.13
CA SER A 89 29.93 14.56 2.18
C SER A 89 30.52 13.22 2.64
N SER A 90 29.98 12.08 2.16
CA SER A 90 30.44 10.76 2.57
C SER A 90 31.88 10.51 2.11
N THR A 91 32.74 10.07 3.04
CA THR A 91 34.14 9.75 2.76
C THR A 91 34.37 8.27 2.45
N TRP A 92 33.42 7.41 2.82
CA TRP A 92 33.52 5.95 2.65
C TRP A 92 32.88 5.45 1.36
N LEU A 93 32.06 6.27 0.70
CA LEU A 93 31.36 5.92 -0.54
C LEU A 93 32.19 6.34 -1.76
N GLY A 94 32.63 5.36 -2.56
CA GLY A 94 33.33 5.62 -3.82
C GLY A 94 32.51 6.47 -4.79
N SER A 95 33.19 7.28 -5.62
CA SER A 95 32.55 8.25 -6.53
C SER A 95 31.54 7.60 -7.49
N PHE A 96 31.88 6.44 -8.05
CA PHE A 96 31.00 5.68 -8.95
C PHE A 96 29.67 5.28 -8.28
N ILE A 97 29.74 4.68 -7.10
CA ILE A 97 28.52 4.25 -6.36
C ILE A 97 27.72 5.47 -5.93
N ARG A 98 28.39 6.55 -5.50
CA ARG A 98 27.74 7.80 -5.12
C ARG A 98 26.90 8.39 -6.24
N GLU A 99 27.47 8.48 -7.44
CA GLU A 99 26.76 9.00 -8.60
C GLU A 99 25.52 8.17 -8.94
N LYS A 100 25.63 6.83 -8.85
CA LYS A 100 24.48 5.93 -9.07
C LYS A 100 23.38 6.13 -8.04
N ILE A 101 23.73 6.23 -6.76
CA ILE A 101 22.75 6.47 -5.69
C ILE A 101 22.08 7.84 -5.88
N LEU A 102 22.84 8.89 -6.17
CA LEU A 102 22.30 10.23 -6.43
C LEU A 102 21.37 10.24 -7.64
N ASN A 103 21.77 9.63 -8.76
CA ASN A 103 20.92 9.55 -9.95
C ASN A 103 19.60 8.83 -9.66
N LYS A 104 19.64 7.75 -8.87
CA LYS A 104 18.41 7.05 -8.43
C LYS A 104 17.56 7.92 -7.51
N LEU A 105 18.17 8.63 -6.57
CA LEU A 105 17.51 9.55 -5.63
C LEU A 105 16.76 10.67 -6.36
N PHE A 106 17.38 11.28 -7.38
CA PHE A 106 16.75 12.36 -8.15
C PHE A 106 15.63 11.89 -9.08
N ASN A 107 15.76 10.69 -9.66
CA ASN A 107 14.75 10.14 -10.56
C ASN A 107 13.58 9.47 -9.84
N MET A 108 13.57 9.50 -8.52
CA MET A 108 12.57 8.81 -7.72
C MET A 108 11.28 9.59 -7.61
N LYS A 109 10.18 8.91 -7.97
CA LYS A 109 8.82 9.43 -7.90
C LYS A 109 8.31 9.33 -6.46
N ILE A 110 7.52 10.30 -6.03
CA ILE A 110 6.85 10.29 -4.72
C ILE A 110 5.36 10.48 -4.92
N TYR A 111 4.58 9.51 -4.45
CA TYR A 111 3.13 9.62 -4.31
C TYR A 111 2.78 9.83 -2.85
N VAL A 112 1.94 10.84 -2.59
CA VAL A 112 1.50 11.23 -1.25
C VAL A 112 -0.01 11.14 -1.23
N GLY A 113 -0.55 10.24 -0.41
CA GLY A 113 -1.95 9.92 -0.33
C GLY A 113 -2.42 9.12 -1.53
N SER A 114 -3.60 9.46 -2.07
CA SER A 114 -4.18 8.81 -3.25
C SER A 114 -3.95 9.65 -4.52
N PRO A 115 -3.58 9.04 -5.67
CA PRO A 115 -3.50 9.71 -6.96
C PRO A 115 -4.76 10.52 -7.29
N GLY A 116 -4.59 11.62 -8.05
CA GLY A 116 -5.69 12.55 -8.36
C GLY A 116 -6.98 11.87 -8.86
N ARG A 117 -6.86 11.01 -9.87
CA ARG A 117 -8.01 10.31 -10.48
C ARG A 117 -8.74 9.39 -9.49
N ARG A 118 -8.04 8.76 -8.54
CA ARG A 118 -8.67 7.87 -7.54
C ARG A 118 -9.46 8.62 -6.47
N ARG A 119 -9.33 9.95 -6.40
CA ARG A 119 -10.09 10.82 -5.49
C ARG A 119 -11.36 11.39 -6.12
N ASP A 120 -11.50 11.22 -7.44
CA ASP A 120 -12.63 11.70 -8.20
C ASP A 120 -13.83 10.76 -8.01
N PRO A 121 -14.94 11.23 -7.42
CA PRO A 121 -16.13 10.41 -7.22
C PRO A 121 -16.68 9.82 -8.53
N GLU A 122 -16.58 10.56 -9.65
CA GLU A 122 -17.10 10.08 -10.95
C GLU A 122 -16.27 8.89 -11.45
N PHE A 123 -14.96 8.93 -11.27
CA PHE A 123 -14.08 7.81 -11.59
C PHE A 123 -14.38 6.60 -10.72
N VAL A 124 -14.61 6.80 -9.41
CA VAL A 124 -14.95 5.71 -8.48
C VAL A 124 -16.26 5.06 -8.89
N GLU A 125 -17.27 5.86 -9.23
CA GLU A 125 -18.56 5.36 -9.69
C GLU A 125 -18.39 4.54 -10.99
N ASP A 126 -17.63 5.05 -11.96
CA ASP A 126 -17.38 4.37 -13.22
C ASP A 126 -16.72 2.99 -13.05
N VAL A 127 -15.75 2.88 -12.13
CA VAL A 127 -15.11 1.60 -11.78
C VAL A 127 -16.12 0.58 -11.26
N TYR A 128 -17.10 1.02 -10.46
CA TYR A 128 -18.05 0.13 -9.81
C TYR A 128 -19.38 -0.04 -10.55
N LYS A 129 -19.64 0.65 -11.67
CA LYS A 129 -20.85 0.48 -12.51
C LYS A 129 -21.14 -0.96 -12.92
N ARG A 130 -20.09 -1.79 -13.08
CA ARG A 130 -20.20 -3.21 -13.49
C ARG A 130 -20.37 -4.18 -12.32
N TYR A 131 -20.32 -3.70 -11.08
CA TYR A 131 -20.44 -4.56 -9.91
C TYR A 131 -21.88 -5.03 -9.73
N PRO A 132 -22.08 -6.26 -9.23
CA PRO A 132 -23.42 -6.77 -8.98
C PRO A 132 -24.08 -6.02 -7.82
N ASP A 133 -25.41 -5.93 -7.85
CA ASP A 133 -26.18 -5.55 -6.67
C ASP A 133 -25.87 -6.48 -5.49
N ALA A 134 -25.91 -5.91 -4.29
CA ALA A 134 -25.55 -6.59 -3.05
C ALA A 134 -26.76 -6.79 -2.12
N PRO A 135 -27.74 -7.64 -2.46
CA PRO A 135 -28.83 -7.93 -1.57
C PRO A 135 -28.34 -8.75 -0.37
N LEU A 136 -28.87 -8.46 0.81
CA LEU A 136 -28.40 -9.01 2.10
C LEU A 136 -28.54 -10.54 2.19
N ASP A 137 -29.45 -11.15 1.41
CA ASP A 137 -29.69 -12.59 1.37
C ASP A 137 -28.68 -13.35 0.47
N ARG A 138 -27.85 -12.65 -0.32
CA ARG A 138 -26.91 -13.26 -1.28
C ARG A 138 -25.48 -12.72 -1.18
N LEU A 139 -25.05 -12.37 0.03
CA LEU A 139 -23.73 -11.79 0.28
C LEU A 139 -22.58 -12.62 -0.31
N PHE A 140 -22.57 -13.94 -0.13
CA PHE A 140 -21.46 -14.78 -0.61
C PHE A 140 -21.38 -14.84 -2.15
N PRO A 141 -22.45 -15.18 -2.90
CA PRO A 141 -22.41 -15.12 -4.37
C PRO A 141 -22.10 -13.72 -4.93
N THR A 142 -22.62 -12.66 -4.31
CA THR A 142 -22.31 -11.28 -4.69
C THR A 142 -20.83 -10.98 -4.48
N TRP A 143 -20.26 -11.37 -3.34
CA TRP A 143 -18.85 -11.13 -3.02
C TRP A 143 -17.91 -11.87 -4.00
N ILE A 144 -18.22 -13.12 -4.37
CA ILE A 144 -17.43 -13.87 -5.36
C ILE A 144 -17.46 -13.17 -6.73
N LYS A 145 -18.63 -12.68 -7.16
CA LYS A 145 -18.74 -11.91 -8.40
C LYS A 145 -17.95 -10.60 -8.32
N ALA A 146 -18.09 -9.85 -7.24
CA ALA A 146 -17.34 -8.62 -7.02
C ALA A 146 -15.83 -8.87 -7.04
N LEU A 147 -15.35 -9.91 -6.36
CA LEU A 147 -13.95 -10.33 -6.37
C LEU A 147 -13.45 -10.67 -7.78
N SER A 148 -14.27 -11.30 -8.61
CA SER A 148 -13.92 -11.59 -10.00
C SER A 148 -13.73 -10.31 -10.82
N PHE A 149 -14.60 -9.30 -10.64
CA PHE A 149 -14.47 -8.00 -11.29
C PHE A 149 -13.26 -7.24 -10.77
N THR A 150 -13.06 -7.18 -9.45
CA THR A 150 -11.87 -6.57 -8.87
C THR A 150 -10.61 -7.18 -9.46
N THR A 151 -10.54 -8.52 -9.51
CA THR A 151 -9.38 -9.21 -10.09
C THR A 151 -9.19 -8.80 -11.55
N GLN A 152 -10.23 -8.78 -12.38
CA GLN A 152 -10.08 -8.33 -13.77
C GLN A 152 -9.54 -6.90 -13.88
N GLU A 153 -10.07 -5.96 -13.10
CA GLU A 153 -9.59 -4.57 -13.09
C GLU A 153 -8.12 -4.47 -12.69
N LEU A 154 -7.71 -5.23 -11.68
CA LEU A 154 -6.31 -5.27 -11.22
C LEU A 154 -5.34 -5.78 -12.31
N TRP A 155 -5.81 -6.65 -13.20
CA TRP A 155 -5.00 -7.18 -14.29
C TRP A 155 -4.94 -6.21 -15.47
N MET A 156 -6.00 -5.45 -15.71
CA MET A 156 -6.12 -4.51 -16.82
C MET A 156 -5.46 -3.16 -16.54
N ASP A 157 -5.57 -2.62 -15.31
CA ASP A 157 -4.97 -1.34 -14.92
C ASP A 157 -3.72 -1.53 -14.04
N GLN A 158 -2.55 -1.57 -14.69
CA GLN A 158 -1.25 -1.59 -14.03
C GLN A 158 -0.61 -0.20 -13.90
N THR A 159 -1.37 0.87 -14.18
CA THR A 159 -0.85 2.25 -14.17
C THR A 159 -0.34 2.67 -12.79
N TYR A 160 -0.97 2.14 -11.75
CA TYR A 160 -0.67 2.47 -10.38
C TYR A 160 -0.49 1.20 -9.54
N PRO A 161 0.53 1.14 -8.67
CA PRO A 161 0.70 0.02 -7.77
C PRO A 161 -0.52 -0.13 -6.85
N LEU A 162 -0.71 -1.38 -6.40
CA LEU A 162 -1.77 -1.74 -5.48
C LEU A 162 -1.25 -1.64 -4.05
N TYR A 163 -1.87 -0.74 -3.29
CA TYR A 163 -1.59 -0.55 -1.88
C TYR A 163 -2.87 -0.11 -1.17
N ASP A 164 -2.90 -0.32 0.15
CA ASP A 164 -3.97 0.22 0.99
C ASP A 164 -3.63 1.67 1.36
N GLU A 165 -4.35 2.61 0.77
CA GLU A 165 -4.17 4.05 1.00
C GLU A 165 -4.52 4.46 2.46
N SER A 166 -5.25 3.62 3.20
CA SER A 166 -5.70 3.84 4.58
C SER A 166 -4.76 3.23 5.61
N ALA A 167 -3.82 2.38 5.15
CA ALA A 167 -2.80 1.81 6.02
C ALA A 167 -1.97 2.92 6.67
N VAL A 168 -1.42 2.65 7.85
CA VAL A 168 -0.42 3.53 8.47
C VAL A 168 0.94 3.08 7.94
N ASN A 169 1.25 3.44 6.70
CA ASN A 169 2.45 2.91 6.05
C ASN A 169 3.08 3.85 5.03
N ALA A 170 4.32 3.57 4.67
CA ALA A 170 4.91 4.04 3.44
C ALA A 170 5.69 2.92 2.78
N LEU A 171 5.73 2.92 1.46
CA LEU A 171 6.11 1.78 0.65
C LEU A 171 7.10 2.22 -0.42
N TYR A 172 8.09 1.38 -0.69
CA TYR A 172 8.93 1.51 -1.87
C TYR A 172 8.54 0.48 -2.92
N TYR A 173 8.29 0.96 -4.13
CA TYR A 173 8.04 0.12 -5.30
C TYR A 173 9.24 0.17 -6.24
N THR A 174 10.13 -0.81 -6.06
CA THR A 174 11.44 -0.88 -6.72
C THR A 174 11.36 -0.80 -8.24
N ALA A 175 10.41 -1.51 -8.85
CA ALA A 175 10.26 -1.58 -10.30
C ALA A 175 10.03 -0.21 -10.97
N HIS A 176 9.46 0.76 -10.23
CA HIS A 176 9.17 2.11 -10.76
C HIS A 176 9.98 3.21 -10.07
N ASN A 177 10.93 2.86 -9.20
CA ASN A 177 11.64 3.82 -8.35
C ASN A 177 10.66 4.81 -7.66
N LEU A 178 9.62 4.24 -7.04
CA LEU A 178 8.46 5.00 -6.56
C LEU A 178 8.28 4.82 -5.06
N VAL A 179 8.19 5.95 -4.35
CA VAL A 179 7.79 6.03 -2.94
C VAL A 179 6.30 6.31 -2.86
N ILE A 180 5.61 5.61 -1.97
CA ILE A 180 4.20 5.85 -1.70
C ILE A 180 4.05 6.12 -0.21
N ILE A 181 3.63 7.32 0.14
CA ILE A 181 3.27 7.71 1.50
C ILE A 181 1.76 7.66 1.62
N THR A 182 1.24 6.71 2.37
CA THR A 182 -0.21 6.51 2.48
C THR A 182 -0.86 7.62 3.31
N THR A 183 -2.15 7.82 3.06
CA THR A 183 -2.99 8.77 3.79
C THR A 183 -3.04 8.45 5.27
N GLY A 184 -3.13 7.17 5.62
CA GLY A 184 -3.15 6.72 7.01
C GLY A 184 -1.85 7.00 7.77
N MET A 185 -0.75 7.36 7.10
CA MET A 185 0.48 7.79 7.76
C MET A 185 0.48 9.29 8.12
N MET A 186 -0.41 10.10 7.54
CA MET A 186 -0.48 11.55 7.75
C MET A 186 -1.29 11.93 9.00
N ARG A 187 -1.07 11.20 10.09
CA ARG A 187 -1.70 11.40 11.40
C ARG A 187 -0.70 11.14 12.51
N GLY A 188 -1.06 11.54 13.73
CA GLY A 188 -0.26 11.25 14.91
C GLY A 188 -0.04 9.73 15.09
N PRO A 189 1.14 9.30 15.56
CA PRO A 189 2.23 10.12 16.07
C PRO A 189 3.22 10.63 15.01
N PHE A 190 3.04 10.29 13.74
CA PHE A 190 4.01 10.60 12.67
C PHE A 190 3.89 12.03 12.15
N LEU A 191 2.66 12.50 11.98
CA LEU A 191 2.35 13.79 11.40
C LEU A 191 1.16 14.42 12.13
N TYR A 192 1.43 15.53 12.79
CA TYR A 192 0.44 16.37 13.45
C TYR A 192 0.15 17.60 12.59
N PRO A 193 -1.10 17.83 12.17
CA PRO A 193 -1.42 18.93 11.28
C PRO A 193 -1.05 20.32 11.81
N TYR A 194 -1.21 20.51 13.11
CA TYR A 194 -0.88 21.74 13.83
C TYR A 194 0.25 21.54 14.85
N GLY A 195 1.00 20.43 14.75
CA GLY A 195 2.09 20.14 15.68
C GLY A 195 3.38 20.89 15.36
N PRO A 196 4.28 21.02 16.34
CA PRO A 196 5.62 21.57 16.13
C PRO A 196 6.37 20.86 15.02
N LEU A 197 7.16 21.62 14.25
CA LEU A 197 7.99 21.05 13.17
C LEU A 197 8.93 19.96 13.70
N ALA A 198 9.49 20.14 14.90
CA ALA A 198 10.37 19.15 15.52
C ALA A 198 9.70 17.78 15.70
N LEU A 199 8.43 17.74 16.14
CA LEU A 199 7.68 16.48 16.27
C LEU A 199 7.38 15.87 14.90
N ASN A 200 7.02 16.69 13.91
CA ASN A 200 6.73 16.21 12.57
C ASN A 200 7.98 15.67 11.87
N TYR A 201 9.12 16.38 11.92
CA TYR A 201 10.39 15.86 11.39
C TYR A 201 10.92 14.68 12.20
N GLY A 202 10.70 14.62 13.51
CA GLY A 202 11.04 13.46 14.32
C GLY A 202 10.19 12.23 13.98
N GLY A 203 8.87 12.41 13.84
CA GLY A 203 7.93 11.33 13.54
C GLY A 203 8.02 10.88 12.08
N PHE A 204 7.62 11.74 11.15
CA PHE A 204 7.65 11.44 9.72
C PHE A 204 9.08 11.26 9.19
N GLY A 205 10.00 12.12 9.63
CA GLY A 205 11.38 12.08 9.18
C GLY A 205 12.23 10.96 9.79
N MET A 206 11.73 10.16 10.75
CA MET A 206 12.36 8.88 11.12
C MET A 206 11.97 7.76 10.15
N VAL A 207 10.75 7.83 9.62
CA VAL A 207 10.17 6.79 8.79
C VAL A 207 10.56 6.97 7.33
N SER A 208 10.58 8.21 6.81
CA SER A 208 11.04 8.52 5.44
C SER A 208 12.44 7.93 5.13
N PRO A 209 13.45 8.08 6.01
CA PRO A 209 14.74 7.42 5.91
C PRO A 209 14.75 5.92 5.68
N HIS A 210 13.83 5.18 6.28
CA HIS A 210 13.79 3.71 6.13
C HIS A 210 13.55 3.34 4.67
N PHE A 211 12.65 4.05 4.02
CA PHE A 211 12.44 3.88 2.59
C PHE A 211 13.66 4.41 1.83
N VAL A 212 14.21 5.57 2.23
CA VAL A 212 15.42 6.12 1.62
C VAL A 212 16.62 5.18 1.60
N LEU A 213 16.84 4.47 2.69
CA LEU A 213 17.93 3.53 2.87
C LEU A 213 17.66 2.18 2.18
N GLU A 214 16.41 1.70 2.13
CA GLU A 214 16.03 0.60 1.24
C GLU A 214 16.40 0.93 -0.23
N TYR A 215 16.32 2.20 -0.65
CA TYR A 215 16.72 2.62 -2.00
C TYR A 215 18.22 2.44 -2.28
N ALA A 216 19.06 2.73 -1.28
CA ALA A 216 20.53 2.67 -1.39
C ALA A 216 21.05 1.22 -1.34
N THR A 217 20.47 0.37 -0.50
CA THR A 217 20.89 -1.04 -0.37
C THR A 217 20.60 -1.87 -1.62
N LEU A 218 19.52 -1.57 -2.35
CA LEU A 218 19.19 -2.27 -3.59
C LEU A 218 20.16 -1.95 -4.74
N VAL A 219 20.74 -0.73 -4.78
CA VAL A 219 21.79 -0.40 -5.76
C VAL A 219 23.05 -1.24 -5.53
N VAL A 220 23.33 -1.65 -4.30
CA VAL A 220 24.50 -2.50 -4.00
C VAL A 220 24.24 -3.96 -4.39
N ARG A 221 22.98 -4.41 -4.31
CA ARG A 221 22.59 -5.79 -4.64
C ARG A 221 22.56 -6.11 -6.13
N ASP A 222 22.26 -5.13 -6.98
CA ASP A 222 22.19 -5.36 -8.43
C ASP A 222 23.58 -5.48 -9.11
N TYR A 223 24.67 -5.33 -8.34
CA TYR A 223 26.05 -5.28 -8.83
C TYR A 223 27.01 -6.29 -8.17
N ASN A 224 26.47 -7.24 -7.39
CA ASN A 224 27.19 -8.43 -6.89
C ASN A 224 26.49 -9.70 -7.38
#